data_AF-A0A419FRN6-F1
#
_entry.id   AF-A0A419FRN6-F1
#
_cell.length_a   1.000
_cell.length_b   1.000
_cell.length_c   1.000
_cell.angle_alpha   90.00
_cell.angle_beta   90.00
_cell.angle_gamma   90.00
#
_symmetry.space_group_name_H-M   'P 1'
#
loop_
_entity.id
_entity.type
_entity.pdbx_description
1 polymer ?
#
loop_
_entity_poly.entity_id
_entity_poly.type
_entity_poly.pdbx_seq_one_letter_code
_entity_poly.pdbx_strand_id
1 'polypeptide(L)'
;MVLKIDMVIDDYRKYCILAARVLGLSLVISLLLLFGWCEISYSDDSLPAGSEFLVNKYGKILKELEKSPSAVPFYLESSVSKSASHVDIYGTIEYPFNMVINELQLPINWCDILLLHFKVRACTYKKMKDTWLLTIYNVDKSSDPLEDADQLEFEYHILAQQPG
;
A
#
# COMPACT_ATOMS: atom_id res chain seq x y z
N MET A 1 -19.18 -8.29 3.53
CA MET A 1 -17.90 -8.01 4.24
C MET A 1 -17.29 -6.74 3.67
N VAL A 2 -16.76 -5.84 4.50
CA VAL A 2 -16.04 -4.65 4.03
C VAL A 2 -14.54 -4.91 4.07
N LEU A 3 -13.86 -4.63 2.96
CA LEU A 3 -12.40 -4.69 2.87
C LEU A 3 -11.85 -3.28 2.72
N LYS A 4 -10.72 -3.03 3.38
CA LYS A 4 -9.83 -1.89 3.16
C LYS A 4 -8.53 -2.45 2.58
N ILE A 5 -8.09 -1.92 1.45
CA ILE A 5 -6.82 -2.28 0.82
C ILE A 5 -5.88 -1.10 0.94
N ASP A 6 -4.84 -1.24 1.76
CA ASP A 6 -3.80 -0.24 1.93
C ASP A 6 -2.63 -0.53 1.00
N MET A 7 -2.44 0.31 -0.02
CA MET A 7 -1.22 0.32 -0.81
C MET A 7 -0.36 1.51 -0.38
N VAL A 8 0.53 1.30 0.59
CA VAL A 8 1.53 2.31 0.96
C VAL A 8 2.72 2.17 0.02
N ILE A 9 2.86 3.10 -0.91
CA ILE A 9 4.05 3.19 -1.76
C ILE A 9 5.14 3.93 -0.96
N ASP A 10 6.07 3.18 -0.36
CA ASP A 10 7.20 3.73 0.39
C ASP A 10 8.30 4.24 -0.58
N ASP A 11 7.95 5.18 -1.47
CA ASP A 11 8.87 5.78 -2.46
C ASP A 11 9.91 6.70 -1.79
N TYR A 12 9.58 7.24 -0.60
CA TYR A 12 10.43 8.21 0.09
C TYR A 12 11.71 7.63 0.69
N ARG A 13 11.78 6.32 0.96
CA ARG A 13 12.94 5.69 1.61
C ARG A 13 14.18 5.64 0.69
N LYS A 14 14.00 5.49 -0.63
CA LYS A 14 15.12 5.39 -1.59
C LYS A 14 15.79 6.74 -1.87
N TYR A 15 15.02 7.83 -2.00
CA TYR A 15 15.56 9.16 -2.29
C TYR A 15 16.36 9.76 -1.12
N CYS A 16 15.98 9.48 0.12
CA CYS A 16 16.70 9.98 1.30
C CYS A 16 18.11 9.38 1.45
N ILE A 17 18.27 8.08 1.18
CA ILE A 17 19.56 7.36 1.38
C ILE A 17 20.60 7.75 0.31
N LEU A 18 20.15 7.99 -0.93
CA LEU A 18 21.04 8.39 -2.03
C LEU A 18 21.55 9.83 -1.88
N ALA A 19 20.71 10.76 -1.42
CA ALA A 19 21.12 12.15 -1.15
C ALA A 19 22.19 12.24 -0.04
N ALA A 20 22.11 11.37 0.97
CA ALA A 20 23.06 11.35 2.09
C ALA A 20 24.48 10.87 1.71
N ARG A 21 24.63 10.04 0.66
CA ARG A 21 25.93 9.48 0.24
C ARG A 21 26.75 10.42 -0.66
N VAL A 22 26.10 11.25 -1.48
CA VAL A 22 26.81 12.08 -2.48
C VAL A 22 27.41 13.35 -1.85
N LEU A 23 26.91 13.80 -0.71
CA LEU A 23 27.39 15.01 -0.02
C LEU A 23 28.30 14.70 1.20
N GLY A 24 28.64 13.42 1.41
CA GLY A 24 29.01 12.89 2.72
C GLY A 24 30.49 12.62 3.03
N LEU A 25 31.48 13.18 2.31
CA LEU A 25 32.89 12.90 2.65
C LEU A 25 33.83 14.09 2.87
N SER A 26 33.44 15.35 2.63
CA SER A 26 34.39 16.47 2.81
C SER A 26 33.93 17.65 3.69
N LEU A 27 32.68 17.68 4.16
CA LEU A 27 32.14 18.80 4.96
C LEU A 27 31.37 18.37 6.23
N VAL A 28 31.47 17.09 6.60
CA VAL A 28 30.54 16.46 7.55
C VAL A 28 30.83 16.78 9.02
N ILE A 29 32.02 17.21 9.43
CA ILE A 29 32.32 17.40 10.86
C ILE A 29 32.08 18.84 11.34
N SER A 30 32.21 19.86 10.48
CA SER A 30 32.11 21.27 10.92
C SER A 30 30.72 21.89 10.85
N LEU A 31 29.76 21.29 10.13
CA LEU A 31 28.37 21.78 10.08
C LEU A 31 27.44 21.15 11.15
N LEU A 32 27.91 20.10 11.84
CA LEU A 32 27.16 19.30 12.82
C LEU A 32 26.83 20.04 14.13
N LEU A 33 27.29 21.27 14.33
CA LEU A 33 27.03 22.06 15.55
C LEU A 33 26.09 23.27 15.35
N LEU A 34 25.61 23.57 14.14
CA LEU A 34 24.77 24.76 13.88
C LEU A 34 23.38 24.49 13.28
N PHE A 35 23.04 23.25 12.94
CA PHE A 35 21.67 22.90 12.56
C PHE A 35 21.15 21.80 13.49
N GLY A 36 21.04 22.16 14.77
CA GLY A 36 20.15 21.48 15.70
C GLY A 36 18.71 21.63 15.22
N TRP A 37 18.01 20.50 15.24
CA TRP A 37 16.55 20.31 15.06
C TRP A 37 16.08 20.18 13.61
N CYS A 38 16.41 19.06 12.99
CA CYS A 38 15.41 18.36 12.20
C CYS A 38 14.67 17.42 13.17
N GLU A 39 13.57 17.89 13.77
CA GLU A 39 12.60 16.96 14.30
C GLU A 39 11.98 16.24 13.11
N ILE A 40 12.42 15.00 12.89
CA ILE A 40 11.70 14.07 12.03
C ILE A 40 10.43 13.73 12.80
N SER A 41 9.36 14.50 12.56
CA SER A 41 8.03 14.13 13.00
C SER A 41 7.64 12.88 12.22
N TYR A 42 7.81 11.71 12.84
CA TYR A 42 7.20 10.47 12.38
C TYR A 42 5.71 10.62 12.64
N SER A 43 4.94 11.01 11.62
CA SER A 43 3.49 10.84 11.70
C SER A 43 3.23 9.34 11.68
N ASP A 44 3.03 8.75 12.85
CA ASP A 44 2.36 7.46 12.97
C ASP A 44 0.91 7.69 12.54
N ASP A 45 0.70 7.65 11.22
CA ASP A 45 -0.64 7.60 10.63
C ASP A 45 -1.16 6.18 10.90
N SER A 46 -1.47 5.91 12.17
CA SER A 46 -2.15 4.68 12.58
C SER A 46 -3.55 4.76 11.99
N LEU A 47 -3.65 4.21 10.78
CA LEU A 47 -4.88 4.15 10.01
C LEU A 47 -5.94 3.48 10.89
N PRO A 48 -7.12 4.08 11.06
CA PRO A 48 -8.18 3.46 11.83
C PRO A 48 -8.53 2.11 11.18
N ALA A 49 -8.21 1.03 11.90
CA ALA A 49 -8.33 -0.35 11.46
C ALA A 49 -9.19 -1.13 12.46
N GLY A 50 -9.84 -2.19 11.99
CA GLY A 50 -10.64 -3.09 12.82
C GLY A 50 -12.12 -3.09 12.50
N SER A 51 -12.81 -4.06 13.10
CA SER A 51 -14.21 -4.40 12.80
C SER A 51 -15.18 -3.25 13.06
N GLU A 52 -15.08 -2.62 14.24
CA GLU A 52 -15.96 -1.52 14.64
C GLU A 52 -15.86 -0.32 13.70
N PHE A 53 -14.63 0.02 13.28
CA PHE A 53 -14.41 1.09 12.30
C PHE A 53 -15.08 0.76 10.96
N LEU A 54 -14.90 -0.47 10.45
CA LEU A 54 -15.48 -0.89 9.18
C LEU A 54 -17.01 -0.94 9.22
N VAL A 55 -17.61 -1.37 10.33
CA VAL A 55 -19.07 -1.36 10.53
C VAL A 55 -19.60 0.08 10.56
N ASN A 56 -18.95 0.98 11.29
CA ASN A 56 -19.32 2.39 11.33
C ASN A 56 -19.18 3.04 9.95
N LYS A 57 -18.08 2.76 9.26
CA LYS A 57 -17.80 3.26 7.92
C LYS A 57 -18.85 2.78 6.93
N TYR A 58 -19.20 1.48 6.96
CA TYR A 58 -20.25 0.89 6.13
C TYR A 58 -21.58 1.63 6.28
N GLY A 59 -22.02 1.88 7.53
CA GLY A 59 -23.24 2.63 7.80
C GLY A 59 -23.25 4.03 7.20
N LYS A 60 -22.09 4.69 7.12
CA LYS A 60 -21.94 6.03 6.51
C LYS A 60 -21.95 6.00 4.98
N ILE A 61 -21.39 4.96 4.36
CA ILE A 61 -21.19 4.91 2.89
C ILE A 61 -22.23 4.06 2.16
N LEU A 62 -23.14 3.37 2.87
CA LEU A 62 -24.11 2.43 2.29
C LEU A 62 -24.87 3.01 1.09
N LYS A 63 -25.40 4.23 1.23
CA LYS A 63 -26.16 4.89 0.15
C LYS A 63 -25.32 5.20 -1.09
N GLU A 64 -24.01 5.36 -0.94
CA GLU A 64 -23.11 5.59 -2.07
C GLU A 64 -22.70 4.28 -2.72
N LEU A 65 -22.54 3.20 -1.95
CA LEU A 65 -22.31 1.86 -2.48
C LEU A 65 -23.50 1.39 -3.35
N GLU A 66 -24.74 1.61 -2.90
CA GLU A 66 -25.95 1.26 -3.65
C GLU A 66 -26.09 1.98 -5.00
N LYS A 67 -25.43 3.14 -5.17
CA LYS A 67 -25.43 3.91 -6.42
C LYS A 67 -24.29 3.53 -7.35
N SER A 68 -23.38 2.66 -6.92
CA SER A 68 -22.18 2.34 -7.71
C SER A 68 -22.58 1.66 -9.02
N PRO A 69 -22.14 2.16 -10.19
CA PRO A 69 -22.45 1.54 -11.49
C PRO A 69 -21.65 0.26 -11.75
N SER A 70 -20.78 -0.14 -10.82
CA SER A 70 -19.87 -1.28 -10.96
C SER A 70 -20.51 -2.57 -10.45
N ALA A 71 -20.17 -3.70 -11.07
CA ALA A 71 -20.60 -5.03 -10.63
C ALA A 71 -20.14 -5.37 -9.20
N VAL A 72 -19.07 -4.71 -8.73
CA VAL A 72 -18.62 -4.73 -7.34
C VAL A 72 -18.78 -3.32 -6.77
N PRO A 73 -19.73 -3.10 -5.84
CA PRO A 73 -19.93 -1.80 -5.22
C PRO A 73 -18.70 -1.36 -4.43
N PHE A 74 -18.15 -0.18 -4.77
CA PHE A 74 -17.05 0.44 -4.04
C PHE A 74 -17.26 1.95 -3.85
N TYR A 75 -16.62 2.48 -2.81
CA TYR A 75 -16.55 3.88 -2.42
C TYR A 75 -15.09 4.27 -2.22
N LEU A 76 -14.68 5.39 -2.81
CA LEU A 76 -13.31 5.90 -2.73
C LEU A 76 -13.27 7.17 -1.90
N GLU A 77 -12.38 7.20 -0.93
CA GLU A 77 -12.07 8.40 -0.14
C GLU A 77 -10.62 8.80 -0.38
N SER A 78 -10.39 10.06 -0.73
CA SER A 78 -9.05 10.61 -0.94
C SER A 78 -8.81 11.71 0.08
N SER A 79 -7.64 11.66 0.72
CA SER A 79 -7.17 12.72 1.61
C SER A 79 -5.75 13.13 1.23
N VAL A 80 -5.48 14.42 1.29
CA VAL A 80 -4.16 14.99 0.98
C VAL A 80 -3.64 15.66 2.24
N SER A 81 -2.51 15.18 2.75
CA SER A 81 -1.77 15.78 3.86
C SER A 81 -0.55 16.55 3.32
N LYS A 82 0.17 17.26 4.20
CA LYS A 82 1.39 17.99 3.82
C LYS A 82 2.52 17.07 3.33
N SER A 83 2.51 15.81 3.75
CA SER A 83 3.61 14.85 3.50
C SER A 83 3.22 13.71 2.57
N ALA A 84 1.93 13.43 2.39
CA ALA A 84 1.46 12.31 1.57
C ALA A 84 0.01 12.50 1.11
N SER A 85 -0.33 11.91 -0.04
CA SER A 85 -1.70 11.70 -0.48
C SER A 85 -2.10 10.26 -0.17
N HIS A 86 -3.26 10.07 0.46
CA HIS A 86 -3.81 8.77 0.81
C HIS A 86 -5.13 8.54 0.08
N VAL A 87 -5.35 7.32 -0.38
CA VAL A 87 -6.59 6.89 -1.01
C VAL A 87 -7.03 5.60 -0.36
N ASP A 88 -8.21 5.62 0.24
CA ASP A 88 -8.90 4.47 0.79
C ASP A 88 -9.99 4.00 -0.15
N ILE A 89 -10.06 2.70 -0.39
CA ILE A 89 -11.14 2.06 -1.15
C ILE A 89 -11.90 1.14 -0.20
N TYR A 90 -13.20 1.38 -0.08
CA TYR A 90 -14.13 0.57 0.70
C TYR A 90 -15.12 -0.11 -0.24
N GLY A 91 -15.40 -1.39 -0.06
CA GLY A 91 -16.38 -2.10 -0.88
C GLY A 91 -17.00 -3.28 -0.17
N THR A 92 -18.09 -3.80 -0.72
CA THR A 92 -18.72 -5.02 -0.22
C THR A 92 -18.43 -6.20 -1.12
N ILE A 93 -18.00 -7.31 -0.50
CA ILE A 93 -17.88 -8.60 -1.18
C ILE A 93 -19.00 -9.53 -0.68
N GLU A 94 -19.75 -10.09 -1.62
CA GLU A 94 -20.84 -11.05 -1.40
C GLU A 94 -20.33 -12.50 -1.30
N TYR A 95 -19.27 -12.71 -0.51
CA TYR A 95 -18.71 -14.02 -0.20
C TYR A 95 -18.51 -14.19 1.31
N PRO A 96 -18.52 -15.42 1.83
CA PRO A 96 -18.25 -15.68 3.24
C PRO A 96 -16.90 -15.11 3.68
N PHE A 97 -16.86 -14.47 4.85
CA PHE A 97 -15.64 -13.80 5.35
C PHE A 97 -14.42 -14.73 5.39
N ASN A 98 -14.63 -15.95 5.90
CA ASN A 98 -13.57 -16.97 6.01
C ASN A 98 -13.03 -17.39 4.64
N MET A 99 -13.88 -17.47 3.61
CA MET A 99 -13.45 -17.79 2.26
C MET A 99 -12.56 -16.67 1.71
N VAL A 100 -13.00 -15.42 1.81
CA VAL A 100 -12.25 -14.27 1.30
C VAL A 100 -10.92 -14.10 2.03
N ILE A 101 -10.90 -14.17 3.36
CA ILE A 101 -9.67 -13.95 4.13
C ILE A 101 -8.65 -15.08 3.90
N ASN A 102 -9.09 -16.33 3.76
CA ASN A 102 -8.19 -17.46 3.49
C ASN A 102 -7.48 -17.29 2.15
N GLU A 103 -8.17 -16.74 1.14
CA GLU A 103 -7.55 -16.43 -0.14
C GLU A 103 -6.63 -15.20 -0.05
N LEU A 104 -7.08 -14.10 0.57
CA LEU A 104 -6.28 -12.86 0.62
C LEU A 104 -5.05 -12.93 1.55
N GLN A 105 -4.94 -13.97 2.38
CA GLN A 105 -3.75 -14.24 3.19
C GLN A 105 -2.58 -14.84 2.38
N LEU A 106 -2.83 -15.28 1.15
CA LEU A 106 -1.83 -15.90 0.30
C LEU A 106 -1.19 -14.85 -0.62
N PRO A 107 0.15 -14.66 -0.59
CA PRO A 107 0.83 -13.70 -1.47
C PRO A 107 0.60 -13.94 -2.96
N ILE A 108 0.42 -15.20 -3.37
CA ILE A 108 0.14 -15.55 -4.77
C ILE A 108 -1.16 -14.92 -5.26
N ASN A 109 -2.21 -14.91 -4.44
CA ASN A 109 -3.50 -14.34 -4.81
C ASN A 109 -3.43 -12.81 -4.95
N TRP A 110 -2.52 -12.15 -4.22
CA TRP A 110 -2.22 -10.74 -4.46
C TRP A 110 -1.54 -10.51 -5.80
N CYS A 111 -0.64 -11.41 -6.24
CA CYS A 111 -0.09 -11.32 -7.59
C CYS A 111 -1.17 -11.44 -8.67
N ASP A 112 -2.13 -12.36 -8.51
CA ASP A 112 -3.25 -12.50 -9.46
C ASP A 112 -4.08 -11.21 -9.55
N ILE A 113 -4.33 -10.54 -8.42
CA ILE A 113 -5.05 -9.27 -8.38
C ILE A 113 -4.22 -8.13 -9.01
N LEU A 114 -2.94 -8.02 -8.67
CA LEU A 114 -2.07 -6.94 -9.13
C LEU A 114 -1.79 -7.00 -10.64
N LEU A 115 -1.74 -8.20 -11.21
CA LEU A 115 -1.58 -8.41 -12.66
C LEU A 115 -2.77 -7.88 -13.47
N LEU A 116 -3.92 -7.59 -12.85
CA LEU A 116 -5.06 -6.96 -13.52
C LEU A 116 -4.78 -5.49 -13.89
N HIS A 117 -3.81 -4.85 -13.26
CA HIS A 117 -3.41 -3.49 -13.61
C HIS A 117 -2.57 -3.49 -14.89
N PHE A 118 -2.99 -2.75 -15.92
CA PHE A 118 -2.41 -2.82 -17.28
C PHE A 118 -0.92 -2.50 -17.39
N LYS A 119 -0.32 -1.89 -16.36
CA LYS A 119 1.12 -1.60 -16.28
C LYS A 119 1.93 -2.63 -15.50
N VAL A 120 1.28 -3.54 -14.77
CA VAL A 120 1.98 -4.61 -14.06
C VAL A 120 2.24 -5.75 -15.05
N ARG A 121 3.51 -6.00 -15.34
CA ARG A 121 3.92 -7.01 -16.32
C ARG A 121 4.25 -8.36 -15.70
N ALA A 122 4.74 -8.34 -14.47
CA ALA A 122 4.96 -9.53 -13.67
C ALA A 122 4.75 -9.21 -12.19
N CYS A 123 4.41 -10.24 -11.43
CA CYS A 123 4.44 -10.21 -9.98
C CYS A 123 5.06 -11.53 -9.50
N THR A 124 6.00 -11.43 -8.58
CA THR A 124 6.61 -12.60 -7.95
C THR A 124 6.50 -12.49 -6.44
N TYR A 125 6.53 -13.62 -5.77
CA TYR A 125 6.51 -13.70 -4.32
C TYR A 125 7.56 -14.68 -3.86
N LYS A 126 8.23 -14.36 -2.75
CA LYS A 126 9.29 -15.19 -2.18
C LYS A 126 9.12 -15.29 -0.67
N LYS A 127 9.18 -16.51 -0.16
CA LYS A 127 9.20 -16.74 1.29
C LYS A 127 10.56 -16.29 1.86
N MET A 128 10.52 -15.36 2.81
CA MET A 128 11.65 -14.96 3.64
C MET A 128 11.56 -15.69 4.99
N LYS A 129 12.47 -15.41 5.94
CA LYS A 129 12.47 -16.11 7.25
C LYS A 129 11.12 -16.01 7.96
N ASP A 130 10.64 -14.78 8.16
CA ASP A 130 9.46 -14.49 9.00
C ASP A 130 8.36 -13.73 8.24
N THR A 131 8.55 -13.49 6.93
CA THR A 131 7.61 -12.73 6.09
C THR A 131 7.66 -13.23 4.65
N TRP A 132 6.83 -12.67 3.78
CA TRP A 132 6.90 -12.83 2.33
C TRP A 132 7.33 -11.52 1.69
N LEU A 133 8.17 -11.61 0.68
CA LEU A 133 8.52 -10.48 -0.18
C LEU A 133 7.68 -10.58 -1.44
N LEU A 134 6.93 -9.53 -1.77
CA LEU A 134 6.17 -9.38 -3.00
C LEU A 134 6.92 -8.40 -3.90
N THR A 135 7.26 -8.82 -5.11
CA THR A 135 7.96 -7.98 -6.09
C THR A 135 7.05 -7.75 -7.28
N ILE A 136 6.71 -6.49 -7.54
CA ILE A 136 5.89 -6.05 -8.65
C ILE A 136 6.80 -5.44 -9.71
N TYR A 137 6.61 -5.84 -10.96
CA TYR A 137 7.33 -5.33 -12.12
C TYR A 137 6.39 -4.46 -12.93
N ASN A 138 6.60 -3.14 -12.86
CA ASN A 138 5.74 -2.14 -13.47
C ASN A 138 6.42 -1.54 -14.70
N VAL A 139 5.71 -1.46 -15.82
CA VAL A 139 6.21 -0.86 -17.06
C VAL A 139 5.55 0.50 -17.31
N ASP A 140 6.26 1.40 -17.97
CA ASP A 140 5.72 2.71 -18.33
C ASP A 140 4.56 2.61 -19.33
N LYS A 141 4.74 1.78 -20.36
CA LYS A 141 3.71 1.45 -21.36
C LYS A 141 3.46 -0.05 -21.38
N SER A 142 2.21 -0.43 -21.64
CA SER A 142 1.81 -1.85 -21.70
C SER A 142 2.47 -2.66 -22.82
N SER A 143 3.06 -1.99 -23.82
CA SER A 143 3.84 -2.60 -24.90
C SER A 143 5.29 -2.90 -24.54
N ASP A 144 5.79 -2.31 -23.45
CA ASP A 144 7.20 -2.39 -23.10
C ASP A 144 7.53 -3.81 -22.58
N PRO A 145 8.75 -4.29 -22.83
CA PRO A 145 9.18 -5.62 -22.40
C PRO A 145 9.41 -5.66 -20.88
N LEU A 146 9.47 -6.87 -20.30
CA LEU A 146 9.62 -7.03 -18.84
C LEU A 146 10.99 -6.52 -18.34
N GLU A 147 11.99 -6.57 -19.20
CA GLU A 147 13.36 -6.12 -18.93
C GLU A 147 13.45 -4.61 -18.62
N ASP A 148 12.48 -3.83 -19.11
CA ASP A 148 12.38 -2.39 -18.88
C ASP A 148 11.50 -2.04 -17.66
N ALA A 149 11.01 -3.04 -16.93
CA ALA A 149 10.10 -2.83 -15.82
C ALA A 149 10.81 -2.37 -14.53
N ASP A 150 10.26 -1.35 -13.89
CA ASP A 150 10.66 -0.92 -12.56
C ASP A 150 10.19 -1.92 -11.50
N GLN A 151 11.08 -2.21 -10.55
CA GLN A 151 10.81 -3.14 -9.47
C GLN A 151 10.36 -2.42 -8.20
N LEU A 152 9.17 -2.78 -7.74
CA LEU A 152 8.63 -2.38 -6.45
C LEU A 152 8.59 -3.59 -5.53
N GLU A 153 9.27 -3.50 -4.39
CA GLU A 153 9.37 -4.57 -3.40
C GLU A 153 8.55 -4.20 -2.17
N PHE A 154 7.67 -5.11 -1.75
CA PHE A 154 6.81 -4.95 -0.58
C PHE A 154 7.00 -6.12 0.37
N GLU A 155 7.22 -5.82 1.64
CA GLU A 155 7.07 -6.83 2.68
C GLU A 155 5.57 -7.08 2.93
N TYR A 156 5.18 -8.34 2.87
CA TYR A 156 3.80 -8.75 3.02
C TYR A 156 3.49 -9.13 4.47
N HIS A 157 2.59 -8.37 5.09
CA HIS A 157 2.19 -8.51 6.47
C HIS A 157 0.67 -8.67 6.58
N ILE A 158 0.21 -9.61 7.42
CA ILE A 158 -1.22 -9.78 7.73
C ILE A 158 -1.51 -8.98 9.00
N LEU A 159 -2.19 -7.83 8.85
CA LEU A 159 -2.43 -6.88 9.94
C LEU A 159 -3.68 -7.19 10.77
N ALA A 160 -4.71 -7.83 10.19
CA ALA A 160 -5.94 -8.20 10.87
C ALA A 160 -6.61 -9.43 10.25
N GLN A 161 -7.24 -10.27 11.08
CA GLN A 161 -7.93 -11.50 10.63
C GLN A 161 -9.34 -11.63 11.23
N GLN A 162 -9.82 -10.63 11.95
CA GLN A 162 -11.11 -10.69 12.63
C GLN A 162 -12.25 -10.21 11.73
N PRO A 163 -13.42 -10.88 11.77
CA PRO A 163 -14.62 -10.39 11.10
C PRO A 163 -15.00 -8.99 11.59
N GLY A 164 -15.37 -8.15 10.62
CA GLY A 164 -16.11 -6.90 10.81
C GLY A 164 -17.48 -7.13 11.43
#